data_AF-A0A417YFG8-F1
#
_entry.id   AF-A0A417YFG8-F1
#
_cell.length_a   1.000
_cell.length_b   1.000
_cell.length_c   1.000
_cell.angle_alpha   90.00
_cell.angle_beta   90.00
_cell.angle_gamma   90.00
#
_symmetry.space_group_name_H-M   'P 1'
#
loop_
_entity.id
_entity.type
_entity.pdbx_description
1 polymer ?
#
loop_
_entity_poly.entity_id
_entity_poly.type
_entity_poly.pdbx_seq_one_letter_code
_entity_poly.pdbx_strand_id
1 'polypeptide(L)'
;MTQLFHRTPKILVNRILKQGLTYRGRIFSLFNHEETIMANRVIDKYRPNHINLKRSKCVFFTFKRDFINMGWLEPDPVPFSGLFVDSDCLDQSKLWVFSLNLSTVITQLKQCDVKDEDLKGFAESYWNTRFPFEYYVQNYKAIEERWLKAFEKYSNTINPNYYPEVLYFGEVPGQYLQLFSPDS
;
A
#
# COMPACT_ATOMS: atom_id res chain seq x y z
N MET A 1 -2.49 -1.44 -19.83
CA MET A 1 -2.98 -0.32 -19.00
C MET A 1 -3.58 -0.87 -17.72
N THR A 2 -3.00 -0.53 -16.57
CA THR A 2 -3.46 -1.01 -15.26
C THR A 2 -3.98 0.17 -14.43
N GLN A 3 -5.20 0.07 -13.91
CA GLN A 3 -5.78 1.09 -13.04
C GLN A 3 -5.33 0.90 -11.59
N LEU A 4 -4.89 1.99 -10.97
CA LEU A 4 -4.43 2.05 -9.58
C LEU A 4 -5.40 2.88 -8.74
N PHE A 5 -5.80 2.33 -7.60
CA PHE A 5 -6.88 2.87 -6.78
C PHE A 5 -6.36 3.41 -5.45
N HIS A 6 -6.74 4.64 -5.13
CA HIS A 6 -6.48 5.30 -3.86
C HIS A 6 -7.79 5.51 -3.12
N ARG A 7 -7.84 5.13 -1.84
CA ARG A 7 -9.00 5.35 -0.99
C ARG A 7 -8.81 6.63 -0.17
N THR A 8 -9.83 7.47 -0.13
CA THR A 8 -9.80 8.76 0.57
C THR A 8 -11.18 9.11 1.14
N PRO A 9 -11.30 9.85 2.25
CA PRO A 9 -12.60 10.36 2.71
C PRO A 9 -13.30 11.20 1.64
N LYS A 10 -14.63 11.06 1.54
CA LYS A 10 -15.47 11.79 0.56
C LYS A 10 -15.24 13.29 0.60
N ILE A 11 -15.05 13.84 1.80
CA ILE A 11 -14.81 15.27 2.02
C ILE A 11 -13.54 15.81 1.34
N LEU A 12 -12.55 14.95 1.06
CA LEU A 12 -11.28 15.36 0.44
C LEU A 12 -11.27 15.21 -1.09
N VAL A 13 -12.22 14.49 -1.67
CA VAL A 13 -12.26 14.17 -3.11
C VAL A 13 -12.12 15.43 -3.97
N ASN A 14 -12.97 16.43 -3.75
CA ASN A 14 -12.95 17.67 -4.54
C ASN A 14 -11.62 18.44 -4.42
N ARG A 15 -10.98 18.38 -3.25
CA ARG A 15 -9.67 18.99 -3.06
C ARG A 15 -8.59 18.23 -3.83
N ILE A 16 -8.57 16.90 -3.72
CA ILE A 16 -7.58 16.05 -4.38
C ILE A 16 -7.72 16.14 -5.91
N LEU A 17 -8.94 16.13 -6.45
CA LEU A 17 -9.17 16.30 -7.89
C LEU A 17 -8.68 17.67 -8.41
N LYS A 18 -8.73 18.72 -7.58
CA LYS A 18 -8.24 20.06 -7.95
C LYS A 18 -6.73 20.25 -7.76
N GLN A 19 -6.18 19.73 -6.67
CA GLN A 19 -4.80 20.01 -6.21
C GLN A 19 -3.82 18.87 -6.52
N GLY A 20 -4.34 17.71 -6.94
CA GLY A 20 -3.57 16.49 -7.02
C GLY A 20 -3.47 15.73 -5.70
N LEU A 21 -2.96 14.51 -5.80
CA LEU A 21 -2.73 13.60 -4.69
C LEU A 21 -1.24 13.59 -4.33
N THR A 22 -0.95 13.95 -3.09
CA THR A 22 0.42 13.99 -2.55
C THR A 22 0.53 13.10 -1.32
N TYR A 23 1.76 12.80 -0.88
CA TYR A 23 1.98 12.04 0.36
C TYR A 23 1.43 12.74 1.62
N ARG A 24 1.17 14.06 1.56
CA ARG A 24 0.51 14.82 2.64
C ARG A 24 -1.00 14.84 2.51
N GLY A 25 -1.50 14.72 1.28
CA GLY A 25 -2.92 14.63 0.97
C GLY A 25 -3.49 13.21 1.11
N ARG A 26 -2.64 12.20 1.29
CA ARG A 26 -3.08 10.84 1.59
C ARG A 26 -3.74 10.80 2.96
N ILE A 27 -4.91 10.17 3.05
CA ILE A 27 -5.40 9.62 4.31
C ILE A 27 -5.03 8.15 4.31
N PHE A 28 -4.46 7.69 5.42
CA PHE A 28 -4.06 6.30 5.59
C PHE A 28 -5.31 5.43 5.52
N SER A 29 -5.49 4.73 4.40
CA SER A 29 -6.79 4.21 4.01
C SER A 29 -6.88 2.69 4.07
N LEU A 30 -5.79 2.01 4.40
CA LEU A 30 -5.74 0.54 4.51
C LEU A 30 -5.85 0.06 5.97
N PHE A 31 -5.55 0.92 6.94
CA PHE A 31 -5.65 0.66 8.38
C PHE A 31 -6.13 1.94 9.09
N ASN A 32 -6.37 1.86 10.41
CA ASN A 32 -6.55 3.06 11.22
C ASN A 32 -5.35 4.02 11.00
N HIS A 33 -5.61 5.34 11.03
CA HIS A 33 -4.62 6.40 10.81
C HIS A 33 -3.37 6.19 11.68
N GLU A 34 -3.56 5.83 12.95
CA GLU A 34 -2.49 5.60 13.91
C GLU A 34 -1.64 4.37 13.58
N GLU A 35 -2.29 3.28 13.17
CA GLU A 35 -1.63 2.03 12.78
C GLU A 35 -0.72 2.24 11.58
N THR A 36 -1.20 2.98 10.58
CA THR A 36 -0.38 3.26 9.40
C THR A 36 0.78 4.22 9.70
N ILE A 37 0.59 5.21 10.60
CA ILE A 37 1.70 6.03 11.08
C ILE A 37 2.75 5.16 11.78
N MET A 38 2.30 4.26 12.64
CA MET A 38 3.19 3.38 13.40
C MET A 38 3.95 2.43 12.47
N ALA A 39 3.27 1.75 11.53
CA ALA A 39 3.91 0.91 10.53
C ALA A 39 4.94 1.70 9.71
N ASN A 40 4.60 2.92 9.25
CA ASN A 40 5.54 3.79 8.55
C ASN A 40 6.80 4.08 9.39
N ARG A 41 6.64 4.40 10.68
CA ARG A 41 7.77 4.68 11.57
C ARG A 41 8.70 3.47 11.71
N VAL A 42 8.14 2.29 11.93
CA VAL A 42 8.94 1.06 12.09
C VAL A 42 9.63 0.68 10.78
N ILE A 43 8.88 0.68 9.66
CA ILE A 43 9.42 0.35 8.34
C ILE A 43 10.54 1.32 7.94
N ASP A 44 10.34 2.63 8.10
CA ASP A 44 11.37 3.62 7.75
C ASP A 44 12.57 3.58 8.73
N LYS A 45 12.36 3.23 10.02
CA LYS A 45 13.45 3.07 11.02
C LYS A 45 14.44 1.99 10.60
N TYR A 46 13.96 0.86 10.09
CA TYR A 46 14.78 -0.30 9.70
C TYR A 46 15.04 -0.39 8.20
N ARG A 47 14.93 0.73 7.49
CA ARG A 47 15.22 0.79 6.07
C ARG A 47 16.72 0.58 5.81
N PRO A 48 17.10 -0.41 4.97
CA PRO A 48 18.48 -0.58 4.53
C PRO A 48 19.08 0.69 3.92
N ASN A 49 20.34 0.99 4.24
CA ASN A 49 21.02 2.23 3.83
C ASN A 49 21.08 2.43 2.30
N HIS A 50 21.09 1.36 1.52
CA HIS A 50 21.12 1.42 0.05
C HIS A 50 19.75 1.79 -0.56
N ILE A 51 18.69 1.88 0.24
CA ILE A 51 17.33 2.20 -0.21
C ILE A 51 17.04 3.67 0.04
N ASN A 52 16.94 4.46 -1.03
CA ASN A 52 16.63 5.88 -0.97
C ASN A 52 15.13 6.19 -1.10
N LEU A 53 14.26 5.32 -0.57
CA LEU A 53 12.80 5.46 -0.60
C LEU A 53 12.28 5.66 0.81
N LYS A 54 11.36 6.60 1.06
CA LYS A 54 10.74 6.79 2.38
C LYS A 54 9.26 6.46 2.30
N ARG A 55 8.80 5.41 2.96
CA ARG A 55 7.39 4.98 2.92
C ARG A 55 6.49 6.07 3.48
N SER A 56 6.96 6.81 4.49
CA SER A 56 6.25 7.99 4.98
C SER A 56 6.11 9.14 3.95
N LYS A 57 6.67 9.03 2.73
CA LYS A 57 6.63 10.03 1.66
C LYS A 57 6.17 9.49 0.31
N CYS A 58 5.30 8.48 0.27
CA CYS A 58 4.67 7.99 -0.96
C CYS A 58 3.14 8.14 -0.95
N VAL A 59 2.52 7.98 -2.11
CA VAL A 59 1.08 7.78 -2.29
C VAL A 59 0.80 6.28 -2.36
N PHE A 60 -0.28 5.86 -1.71
CA PHE A 60 -0.64 4.46 -1.55
C PHE A 60 -1.76 4.13 -2.53
N PHE A 61 -1.55 3.08 -3.30
CA PHE A 61 -2.49 2.55 -4.25
C PHE A 61 -2.68 1.04 -4.05
N THR A 62 -3.79 0.52 -4.55
CA THR A 62 -4.04 -0.91 -4.71
C THR A 62 -4.51 -1.19 -6.13
N PHE A 63 -4.48 -2.46 -6.55
CA PHE A 63 -5.13 -2.85 -7.79
C PHE A 63 -6.65 -2.93 -7.61
N LYS A 64 -7.41 -2.81 -8.72
CA LYS A 64 -8.89 -2.86 -8.70
C LYS A 64 -9.46 -4.05 -7.92
N ARG A 65 -8.90 -5.24 -8.14
CA ARG A 65 -9.35 -6.48 -7.48
C ARG A 65 -9.23 -6.35 -5.96
N ASP A 66 -8.06 -5.96 -5.48
CA ASP A 66 -7.75 -5.89 -4.05
C ASP A 66 -8.53 -4.75 -3.40
N PHE A 67 -8.68 -3.64 -4.13
CA PHE A 67 -9.51 -2.52 -3.73
C PHE A 67 -10.97 -2.92 -3.46
N ILE A 68 -11.60 -3.67 -4.36
CA ILE A 68 -12.97 -4.18 -4.19
C ILE A 68 -13.03 -5.17 -3.02
N ASN A 69 -12.07 -6.08 -2.93
CA ASN A 69 -12.01 -7.12 -1.90
C ASN A 69 -11.76 -6.59 -0.48
N MET A 70 -11.11 -5.43 -0.34
CA MET A 70 -10.83 -4.77 0.96
C MET A 70 -12.07 -4.15 1.61
N GLY A 71 -13.28 -4.54 1.21
CA GLY A 71 -14.49 -4.20 1.95
C GLY A 71 -14.89 -2.74 1.82
N TRP A 72 -15.05 -2.24 0.58
CA TRP A 72 -15.82 -1.01 0.30
C TRP A 72 -17.20 -0.94 0.97
N LEU A 73 -17.68 -2.08 1.46
CA LEU A 73 -19.01 -2.31 2.02
C LEU A 73 -19.05 -2.35 3.54
N GLU A 74 -17.93 -2.28 4.26
CA GLU A 74 -18.03 -2.10 5.71
C GLU A 74 -18.35 -0.63 6.03
N PRO A 75 -19.32 -0.35 6.91
CA PRO A 75 -19.66 1.00 7.31
C PRO A 75 -18.52 1.57 8.16
N ASP A 76 -17.50 2.07 7.49
CA ASP A 76 -16.50 2.92 8.13
C ASP A 76 -17.23 4.11 8.77
N PRO A 77 -16.88 4.53 10.00
CA PRO A 77 -17.50 5.67 10.66
C PRO A 77 -17.35 6.99 9.88
N VAL A 78 -16.45 7.01 8.88
CA VAL A 78 -16.26 8.11 7.94
C VAL A 78 -16.57 7.63 6.52
N PRO A 79 -17.42 8.31 5.75
CA PRO A 79 -17.68 7.90 4.37
C PRO A 79 -16.42 8.07 3.52
N PHE A 80 -15.96 6.98 2.91
CA PHE A 80 -14.84 6.95 1.96
C PHE A 80 -15.31 6.94 0.50
N SER A 81 -14.41 7.36 -0.38
CA SER A 81 -14.49 7.30 -1.84
C SER A 81 -13.18 6.79 -2.41
N GLY A 82 -13.25 6.35 -3.66
CA GLY A 82 -12.14 5.84 -4.43
C GLY A 82 -11.77 6.82 -5.51
N LEU A 83 -10.49 7.12 -5.61
CA LEU A 83 -9.93 7.77 -6.78
C LEU A 83 -9.09 6.74 -7.52
N PHE A 84 -9.10 6.77 -8.85
CA PHE A 84 -8.21 5.95 -9.64
C PHE A 84 -7.41 6.78 -10.63
N VAL A 85 -6.28 6.22 -11.04
CA VAL A 85 -5.40 6.75 -12.08
C VAL A 85 -4.92 5.59 -12.93
N ASP A 86 -4.79 5.81 -14.23
CA ASP A 86 -4.13 4.87 -15.12
C ASP A 86 -2.63 4.91 -14.86
N SER A 87 -2.02 3.73 -14.65
CA SER A 87 -0.59 3.63 -14.36
C SER A 87 0.27 4.34 -15.41
N ASP A 88 -0.12 4.34 -16.68
CA ASP A 88 0.61 5.00 -17.78
C ASP A 88 0.70 6.53 -17.63
N CYS A 89 -0.13 7.16 -16.78
CA CYS A 89 -0.03 8.58 -16.44
C CYS A 89 0.99 8.89 -15.34
N LEU A 90 1.62 7.86 -14.75
CA LEU A 90 2.58 7.97 -13.67
C LEU A 90 4.00 7.66 -14.14
N ASP A 91 4.98 8.25 -13.46
CA ASP A 91 6.39 7.92 -13.65
C ASP A 91 6.67 6.51 -13.11
N GLN A 92 6.83 5.55 -14.02
CA GLN A 92 7.03 4.12 -13.68
C GLN A 92 8.27 3.89 -12.81
N SER A 93 9.31 4.73 -12.93
CA SER A 93 10.53 4.61 -12.12
C SER A 93 10.29 4.88 -10.62
N LYS A 94 9.16 5.53 -10.30
CA LYS A 94 8.73 5.85 -8.94
C LYS A 94 7.63 4.92 -8.42
N LEU A 95 7.20 3.93 -9.20
CA LEU A 95 6.21 2.94 -8.79
C LEU A 95 6.88 1.65 -8.33
N TRP A 96 6.52 1.23 -7.12
CA TRP A 96 7.04 0.03 -6.50
C TRP A 96 5.89 -0.76 -5.87
N VAL A 97 5.97 -2.09 -5.93
CA VAL A 97 4.99 -2.98 -5.31
C VAL A 97 5.63 -3.63 -4.09
N PHE A 98 4.91 -3.59 -2.99
CA PHE A 98 5.28 -4.17 -1.70
C PHE A 98 4.20 -5.18 -1.25
N SER A 99 4.53 -5.99 -0.25
CA SER A 99 3.56 -6.85 0.43
C SER A 99 2.86 -6.06 1.53
N LEU A 100 1.54 -5.88 1.39
CA LEU A 100 0.71 -5.25 2.43
C LEU A 100 0.75 -6.07 3.72
N ASN A 101 0.76 -7.41 3.61
CA ASN A 101 0.76 -8.33 4.75
C ASN A 101 1.91 -8.02 5.74
N LEU A 102 3.11 -7.69 5.25
CA LEU A 102 4.24 -7.36 6.12
C LEU A 102 3.97 -6.10 6.92
N SER A 103 3.35 -5.08 6.31
CA SER A 103 2.96 -3.88 7.05
C SER A 103 1.87 -4.17 8.10
N THR A 104 0.92 -5.07 7.79
CA THR A 104 -0.10 -5.54 8.75
C THR A 104 0.53 -6.27 9.93
N VAL A 105 1.47 -7.19 9.66
CA VAL A 105 2.15 -7.97 10.69
C VAL A 105 2.97 -7.07 11.60
N ILE A 106 3.69 -6.08 11.04
CA ILE A 106 4.42 -5.08 11.83
C ILE A 106 3.47 -4.33 12.78
N THR A 107 2.28 -3.95 12.29
CA THR A 107 1.26 -3.30 13.11
C THR A 107 0.82 -4.18 14.28
N GLN A 108 0.47 -5.44 13.99
CA GLN A 108 0.00 -6.40 15.00
C GLN A 108 1.08 -6.72 16.04
N LEU A 109 2.30 -6.98 15.59
CA LEU A 109 3.45 -7.26 16.46
C LEU A 109 3.73 -6.09 17.42
N LYS A 110 3.61 -4.86 16.93
CA LYS A 110 3.85 -3.69 17.79
C LYS A 110 2.78 -3.53 18.88
N GLN A 111 1.54 -3.95 18.61
CA GLN A 111 0.46 -3.95 19.60
C GLN A 111 0.66 -5.03 20.68
N CYS A 112 1.35 -6.12 20.36
CA CYS A 112 1.67 -7.21 21.30
C CYS A 112 2.98 -7.03 22.07
N ASP A 113 3.61 -5.84 22.00
CA ASP A 113 4.88 -5.49 22.67
C ASP A 113 6.01 -6.52 22.46
N VAL A 114 6.17 -6.99 21.22
CA VAL A 114 7.24 -7.94 20.87
C VAL A 114 8.63 -7.30 20.89
N LYS A 115 9.67 -8.15 20.86
CA LYS A 115 11.06 -7.70 20.82
C LYS A 115 11.34 -6.86 19.57
N ASP A 116 12.20 -5.84 19.74
CA ASP A 116 12.59 -4.92 18.67
C ASP A 116 13.30 -5.64 17.49
N GLU A 117 13.96 -6.77 17.79
CA GLU A 117 14.61 -7.64 16.80
C GLU A 117 13.61 -8.27 15.82
N ASP A 118 12.43 -8.69 16.30
CA ASP A 118 11.38 -9.25 15.45
C ASP A 118 10.83 -8.17 14.51
N LEU A 119 10.55 -6.97 15.05
CA LEU A 119 10.10 -5.83 14.27
C LEU A 119 11.11 -5.44 13.18
N LYS A 120 12.41 -5.49 13.51
CA LYS A 120 13.49 -5.25 12.54
C LYS A 120 13.47 -6.28 11.42
N GLY A 121 13.37 -7.58 11.73
CA GLY A 121 13.36 -8.65 10.73
C GLY A 121 12.21 -8.51 9.73
N PHE A 122 11.00 -8.19 10.20
CA PHE A 122 9.85 -7.95 9.32
C PHE A 122 9.97 -6.67 8.50
N ALA A 123 10.49 -5.59 9.08
CA ALA A 123 10.68 -4.32 8.37
C ALA A 123 11.78 -4.41 7.31
N GLU A 124 12.89 -5.10 7.57
CA GLU A 124 13.91 -5.39 6.57
C GLU A 124 13.36 -6.27 5.45
N SER A 125 12.54 -7.28 5.80
CA SER A 125 11.84 -8.11 4.82
C SER A 125 10.91 -7.28 3.93
N TYR A 126 10.15 -6.34 4.49
CA TYR A 126 9.28 -5.44 3.72
C TYR A 126 10.05 -4.71 2.62
N TRP A 127 11.22 -4.17 2.96
CA TRP A 127 12.07 -3.48 2.00
C TRP A 127 12.70 -4.41 0.97
N ASN A 128 13.11 -5.60 1.37
CA ASN A 128 13.82 -6.54 0.51
C ASN A 128 12.90 -7.30 -0.45
N THR A 129 11.60 -7.37 -0.16
CA THR A 129 10.60 -8.00 -1.04
C THR A 129 9.88 -6.99 -1.94
N ARG A 130 10.45 -5.81 -2.16
CA ARG A 130 9.89 -4.81 -3.08
C ARG A 130 10.19 -5.15 -4.53
N PHE A 131 9.26 -4.87 -5.43
CA PHE A 131 9.43 -5.05 -6.87
C PHE A 131 9.19 -3.75 -7.62
N PRO A 132 9.95 -3.45 -8.68
CA PRO A 132 9.53 -2.44 -9.67
C PRO A 132 8.14 -2.79 -10.22
N PHE A 133 7.31 -1.79 -10.47
CA PHE A 133 5.91 -2.02 -10.86
C PHE A 133 5.75 -2.87 -12.11
N GLU A 134 6.46 -2.55 -13.19
CA GLU A 134 6.39 -3.31 -14.44
C GLU A 134 6.79 -4.77 -14.26
N TYR A 135 7.86 -5.00 -13.48
CA TYR A 135 8.31 -6.36 -13.14
C TYR A 135 7.22 -7.13 -12.40
N TYR A 136 6.56 -6.50 -11.42
CA TYR A 136 5.47 -7.14 -10.68
C TYR A 136 4.31 -7.51 -11.61
N VAL A 137 3.83 -6.58 -12.45
CA VAL A 137 2.68 -6.82 -13.35
C VAL A 137 2.94 -8.00 -14.28
N GLN A 138 4.17 -8.15 -14.78
CA GLN A 138 4.56 -9.26 -15.66
C GLN A 138 4.73 -10.60 -14.93
N ASN A 139 5.07 -10.57 -13.63
CA ASN A 139 5.48 -11.76 -12.88
C ASN A 139 4.59 -12.07 -11.66
N TYR A 140 3.42 -11.44 -11.54
CA TYR A 140 2.63 -11.46 -10.30
C TYR A 140 2.32 -12.87 -9.81
N LYS A 141 1.95 -13.81 -10.69
CA LYS A 141 1.68 -15.21 -10.33
C LYS A 141 2.89 -15.90 -9.69
N ALA A 142 4.07 -15.75 -10.31
CA ALA A 142 5.29 -16.35 -9.79
C ALA A 142 5.71 -15.71 -8.45
N ILE A 143 5.45 -14.42 -8.27
CA ILE A 143 5.68 -13.70 -7.00
C ILE A 143 4.73 -14.22 -5.92
N GLU A 144 3.43 -14.28 -6.20
CA GLU A 144 2.39 -14.79 -5.28
C GLU A 144 2.68 -16.25 -4.88
N GLU A 145 3.06 -17.12 -5.82
CA GLU A 145 3.42 -18.52 -5.53
C GLU A 145 4.67 -18.65 -4.66
N ARG A 146 5.71 -17.84 -4.93
CA ARG A 146 6.94 -17.83 -4.11
C ARG A 146 6.65 -17.31 -2.70
N TRP A 147 5.80 -16.29 -2.59
CA TRP A 147 5.35 -15.77 -1.31
C TRP A 147 4.63 -16.84 -0.50
N LEU A 148 3.62 -17.49 -1.11
CA LEU A 148 2.87 -18.57 -0.46
C LEU A 148 3.80 -19.66 0.07
N LYS A 149 4.74 -20.14 -0.75
CA LYS A 149 5.73 -21.15 -0.34
C LYS A 149 6.65 -20.67 0.79
N ALA A 150 7.11 -19.42 0.75
CA ALA A 150 8.01 -18.87 1.76
C ALA A 150 7.31 -18.68 3.12
N PHE A 151 6.02 -18.34 3.09
CA PHE A 151 5.23 -18.01 4.28
C PHE A 151 4.27 -19.11 4.73
N GLU A 152 4.20 -20.25 4.03
CA GLU A 152 3.36 -21.40 4.39
C GLU A 152 3.58 -21.86 5.83
N LYS A 153 4.84 -21.98 6.26
CA LYS A 153 5.21 -22.37 7.63
C LYS A 153 4.80 -21.34 8.70
N TYR A 154 4.46 -20.12 8.30
CA TYR A 154 4.01 -19.04 9.17
C TYR A 154 2.50 -18.79 9.06
N SER A 155 1.74 -19.69 8.42
CA SER A 155 0.30 -19.54 8.18
C SER A 155 -0.54 -19.36 9.45
N ASN A 156 -0.08 -19.86 10.60
CA ASN A 156 -0.70 -19.65 11.91
C ASN A 156 -0.47 -18.25 12.50
N THR A 157 0.43 -17.46 11.91
CA THR A 157 0.85 -16.14 12.39
C THR A 157 0.58 -15.04 11.36
N ILE A 158 0.61 -15.39 10.08
CA ILE A 158 0.51 -14.45 8.96
C ILE A 158 -0.49 -15.04 7.97
N ASN A 159 -1.45 -14.24 7.53
CA ASN A 159 -2.29 -14.62 6.39
C ASN A 159 -1.37 -14.88 5.17
N PRO A 160 -1.33 -16.13 4.66
CA PRO A 160 -0.37 -16.50 3.62
C PRO A 160 -0.72 -15.86 2.28
N ASN A 161 -1.95 -15.38 2.07
CA ASN A 161 -2.35 -14.70 0.84
C ASN A 161 -1.51 -13.44 0.63
N TYR A 162 -0.98 -13.27 -0.57
CA TYR A 162 -0.23 -12.07 -0.95
C TYR A 162 -1.19 -10.95 -1.34
N TYR A 163 -1.20 -9.86 -0.58
CA TYR A 163 -1.90 -8.63 -0.95
C TYR A 163 -0.90 -7.56 -1.38
N PRO A 164 -0.89 -7.16 -2.67
CA PRO A 164 0.00 -6.11 -3.13
C PRO A 164 -0.43 -4.72 -2.62
N GLU A 165 0.55 -3.95 -2.16
CA GLU A 165 0.45 -2.50 -1.95
C GLU A 165 1.32 -1.81 -2.99
N VAL A 166 0.74 -0.90 -3.79
CA VAL A 166 1.46 -0.14 -4.80
C VAL A 166 1.82 1.23 -4.21
N LEU A 167 3.11 1.53 -4.11
CA LEU A 167 3.62 2.78 -3.58
C LEU A 167 4.21 3.63 -4.69
N TYR A 168 3.67 4.84 -4.84
CA TYR A 168 4.17 5.84 -5.77
C TYR A 168 4.95 6.92 -5.02
N PHE A 169 6.25 7.04 -5.32
CA PHE A 169 7.15 8.03 -4.71
C PHE A 169 7.16 9.35 -5.49
N GLY A 170 5.96 9.88 -5.75
CA GLY A 170 5.74 11.13 -6.44
C GLY A 170 4.40 11.77 -6.05
N GLU A 171 3.98 12.74 -6.85
CA GLU A 171 2.67 13.38 -6.73
C GLU A 171 1.86 13.09 -7.99
N VAL A 172 0.55 12.91 -7.84
CA VAL A 172 -0.35 12.64 -8.96
C VAL A 172 -1.15 13.91 -9.26
N PRO A 173 -0.96 14.54 -10.43
CA PRO A 173 -1.77 15.67 -10.86
C PRO A 173 -3.27 15.34 -10.84
N GLY A 174 -4.08 16.29 -10.37
CA GLY A 174 -5.52 16.13 -10.22
C GLY A 174 -6.24 15.74 -11.53
N GLN A 175 -5.75 16.24 -12.66
CA GLN A 175 -6.30 15.94 -14.00
C GLN A 175 -6.18 14.47 -14.43
N TYR A 176 -5.31 13.68 -13.79
CA TYR A 176 -5.18 12.25 -14.06
C TYR A 176 -6.01 11.38 -13.12
N LEU A 177 -6.63 11.98 -12.09
CA LEU A 177 -7.44 11.28 -11.11
C LEU A 177 -8.91 11.32 -11.52
N GLN A 178 -9.57 10.17 -11.38
CA GLN A 178 -10.99 10.01 -11.64
C GLN A 178 -11.69 9.40 -10.43
N LEU A 179 -12.94 9.78 -10.20
CA LEU A 179 -13.75 9.20 -9.13
C LEU A 179 -14.19 7.80 -9.55
N PHE A 180 -13.92 6.80 -8.71
CA PHE A 180 -14.48 5.47 -8.88
C PHE A 180 -15.93 5.43 -8.42
N SER A 181 -16.82 5.01 -9.32
CA SER A 181 -18.19 4.63 -8.99
C SER A 181 -18.32 3.11 -9.13
N PRO A 182 -18.79 2.38 -8.10
CA PRO A 182 -19.00 0.94 -8.21
C PRO A 182 -20.09 0.57 -9.23
N ASP A 183 -20.95 1.53 -9.60
CA ASP A 183 -22.04 1.35 -10.57
C ASP A 183 -21.64 1.62 -12.03
N SER A 184 -20.35 1.91 -12.30
CA SER A 184 -19.81 2.23 -13.63
C SER A 184 -18.85 1.18 -14.18
#